data_AF-X1KE04-F1
#
_entry.id   AF-X1KE04-F1
#
_cell.length_a   1.000
_cell.length_b   1.000
_cell.length_c   1.000
_cell.angle_alpha   90.00
_cell.angle_beta   90.00
_cell.angle_gamma   90.00
#
_symmetry.space_group_name_H-M   'P 1'
#
loop_
_entity.id
_entity.type
_entity.pdbx_description
1 polymer ?
#
loop_
_entity_poly.entity_id
_entity_poly.type
_entity_poly.pdbx_seq_one_letter_code
_entity_poly.pdbx_strand_id
1 'polypeptide(L)'
;MLDLRKWGAISKRNDQPERASRPFDRERDGFVMGEGAGILILEERDHAQARGARIYAELVGFGMSADAEHITAPCEDGAGAARAILMTLQQADIAAHEVNYINAHGTSTLLNDSSETAAIKSALGASAC
;
A
#
# COMPACT_ATOMS: atom_id res chain seq x y z
N MET A 1 8.89 -1.92 25.84
CA MET A 1 8.91 -0.90 24.77
C MET A 1 9.41 -1.58 23.50
N LEU A 2 8.62 -1.59 22.43
CA LEU A 2 8.98 -2.23 21.15
C LEU A 2 10.16 -1.48 20.53
N ASP A 3 11.31 -2.15 20.34
CA ASP A 3 12.49 -1.56 19.70
C ASP A 3 12.54 -1.96 18.23
N LEU A 4 11.90 -1.16 17.37
CA LEU A 4 11.77 -1.40 15.93
C LEU A 4 13.11 -1.47 15.19
N ARG A 5 14.18 -0.89 15.74
CA ARG A 5 15.53 -0.98 15.16
C ARG A 5 16.10 -2.39 15.26
N LYS A 6 15.77 -3.13 16.32
CA LYS A 6 16.19 -4.53 16.49
C LYS A 6 15.50 -5.48 15.51
N TRP A 7 14.35 -5.08 14.97
CA TRP A 7 13.56 -5.89 14.02
C TRP A 7 13.82 -5.52 12.56
N GLY A 8 14.78 -4.62 12.29
CA GLY A 8 15.18 -4.26 10.93
C GLY A 8 14.14 -3.46 10.14
N ALA A 9 13.16 -2.86 10.82
CA ALA A 9 12.09 -2.13 10.17
C ALA A 9 12.47 -0.66 9.86
N ILE A 10 13.35 -0.06 10.68
CA ILE A 10 13.78 1.34 10.56
C ILE A 10 15.13 1.41 9.83
N SER A 11 15.24 2.34 8.88
CA SER A 11 16.48 2.60 8.14
C SER A 11 17.65 2.92 9.08
N LYS A 12 18.85 2.45 8.71
CA LYS A 12 20.10 2.73 9.43
C LYS A 12 20.90 3.87 8.78
N ARG A 13 20.41 4.43 7.67
CA ARG A 13 21.03 5.55 6.94
C ARG A 13 20.90 6.88 7.67
N ASN A 14 21.57 7.01 8.81
CA ASN A 14 21.60 8.26 9.57
C ASN A 14 22.52 9.32 8.93
N ASP A 15 23.56 8.90 8.19
CA ASP A 15 24.53 9.80 7.55
C ASP A 15 24.04 10.37 6.20
N GLN A 16 22.98 9.78 5.63
CA GLN A 16 22.35 10.21 4.36
C GLN A 16 20.82 10.17 4.50
N PRO A 17 20.24 10.98 5.41
CA PRO A 17 18.83 10.89 5.80
C PRO A 17 17.86 11.15 4.63
N GLU A 18 18.23 12.02 3.69
CA GLU A 18 17.46 12.32 2.48
C GLU A 18 17.37 11.12 1.52
N ARG A 19 18.17 10.07 1.76
CA ARG A 19 18.21 8.83 0.95
C ARG A 19 17.70 7.61 1.72
N ALA A 20 17.21 7.80 2.95
CA ALA A 20 16.87 6.73 3.87
C ALA A 20 15.54 6.03 3.50
N SER A 21 14.48 6.78 3.20
CA SER A 21 13.26 6.21 2.63
C SER A 21 13.45 5.99 1.14
N ARG A 22 13.44 4.74 0.70
CA ARG A 22 13.70 4.33 -0.68
C ARG A 22 12.97 3.02 -1.04
N PRO A 23 11.65 3.08 -1.20
CA PRO A 23 10.86 1.90 -1.51
C PRO A 23 11.33 1.25 -2.81
N PHE A 24 11.35 -0.08 -2.83
CA PHE A 24 11.73 -0.93 -3.98
C PHE A 24 13.19 -0.80 -4.46
N ASP A 25 14.00 0.07 -3.85
CA ASP A 25 15.41 0.18 -4.16
C ASP A 25 16.18 -1.08 -3.74
N ARG A 26 17.21 -1.44 -4.52
CA ARG A 26 18.06 -2.61 -4.27
C ARG A 26 18.75 -2.55 -2.91
N GLU A 27 19.04 -1.34 -2.42
CA GLU A 27 19.78 -1.12 -1.18
C GLU A 27 18.88 -0.59 -0.05
N ARG A 28 17.55 -0.76 -0.15
CA ARG A 28 16.61 -0.38 0.91
C ARG A 28 16.91 -1.11 2.22
N ASP A 29 16.75 -0.43 3.35
CA ASP A 29 17.14 -0.95 4.68
C ASP A 29 16.15 -0.61 5.79
N GLY A 30 14.94 -0.19 5.45
CA GLY A 30 13.85 0.16 6.37
C GLY A 30 13.23 1.53 6.11
N PHE A 31 12.12 1.82 6.78
CA PHE A 31 11.43 3.10 6.67
C PHE A 31 12.02 4.17 7.61
N VAL A 32 11.60 5.42 7.39
CA VAL A 32 11.82 6.55 8.30
C VAL A 32 10.50 6.90 8.96
N MET A 33 10.48 7.03 10.29
CA MET A 33 9.26 7.43 11.01
C MET A 33 8.88 8.86 10.66
N GLY A 34 7.63 9.06 10.25
CA GLY A 34 7.02 10.36 10.03
C GLY A 34 5.74 10.49 10.83
N GLU A 35 5.37 11.73 11.14
CA GLU A 35 4.12 12.07 11.83
C GLU A 35 3.27 12.99 10.94
N GLY A 36 1.95 12.90 11.04
CA GLY A 36 1.04 13.71 10.26
C GLY A 36 -0.43 13.43 10.62
N ALA A 37 -1.32 14.32 10.21
CA ALA A 37 -2.76 14.17 10.39
C ALA A 37 -3.51 14.62 9.12
N GLY A 38 -4.63 13.96 8.82
CA GLY A 38 -5.49 14.26 7.69
C GLY A 38 -6.93 13.84 7.96
N ILE A 39 -7.88 14.49 7.30
CA ILE A 39 -9.31 14.19 7.42
C ILE A 39 -9.89 14.07 6.00
N LEU A 40 -10.71 13.05 5.81
CA LEU A 40 -11.54 12.86 4.62
C LEU A 40 -13.01 12.91 5.03
N ILE A 41 -13.84 13.54 4.21
CA ILE A 41 -15.30 13.54 4.37
C ILE A 41 -15.87 12.71 3.23
N LEU A 42 -16.57 11.63 3.59
CA LEU A 42 -17.22 10.74 2.64
C LEU A 42 -18.72 11.00 2.67
N GLU A 43 -19.31 11.11 1.49
CA GLU A 43 -20.74 11.31 1.30
C GLU A 43 -21.24 10.42 0.16
N GLU A 44 -22.54 10.14 0.16
CA GLU A 44 -23.20 9.55 -1.00
C GLU A 44 -23.15 10.55 -2.18
N ARG A 45 -22.89 10.05 -3.39
CA ARG A 45 -22.56 10.87 -4.55
C ARG A 45 -23.72 11.77 -4.95
N ASP A 46 -24.94 11.23 -5.01
CA ASP A 46 -26.11 11.98 -5.46
C ASP A 46 -26.47 13.07 -4.44
N HIS A 47 -26.30 12.80 -3.14
CA HIS A 47 -26.40 13.80 -2.08
C HIS A 47 -25.36 14.93 -2.22
N ALA A 48 -24.09 14.57 -2.43
CA ALA A 48 -23.01 15.54 -2.62
C ALA A 48 -23.26 16.43 -3.85
N GLN A 49 -23.73 15.83 -4.95
CA GLN A 49 -24.12 16.55 -6.17
C GLN A 49 -25.31 17.48 -5.93
N ALA A 50 -26.37 17.00 -5.27
CA ALA A 50 -27.60 17.77 -5.01
C ALA A 50 -27.33 19.06 -4.21
N ARG A 51 -26.38 19.02 -3.27
CA ARG A 51 -25.97 20.21 -2.49
C ARG A 51 -24.86 21.03 -3.14
N GLY A 52 -24.41 20.67 -4.34
CA GLY A 52 -23.34 21.38 -5.07
C GLY A 52 -21.94 21.24 -4.42
N ALA A 53 -21.66 20.12 -3.76
CA ALA A 53 -20.36 19.85 -3.15
C ALA A 53 -19.26 19.73 -4.21
N ARG A 54 -18.05 20.18 -3.89
CA ARG A 54 -16.86 19.86 -4.68
C ARG A 54 -16.45 18.41 -4.40
N ILE A 55 -16.57 17.56 -5.41
CA ILE A 55 -16.13 16.17 -5.36
C ILE A 55 -14.67 16.09 -5.82
N TYR A 56 -13.80 15.47 -5.03
CA TYR A 56 -12.37 15.32 -5.34
C TYR A 56 -12.06 13.98 -6.01
N ALA A 57 -12.72 12.92 -5.55
CA ALA A 57 -12.59 11.56 -6.08
C ALA A 57 -13.83 10.75 -5.69
N GLU A 58 -14.01 9.59 -6.34
CA GLU A 58 -15.03 8.62 -5.98
C GLU A 58 -14.37 7.37 -5.40
N LEU A 59 -14.87 6.89 -4.25
CA LEU A 59 -14.44 5.61 -3.67
C LEU A 59 -15.31 4.50 -4.26
N VAL A 60 -14.78 3.82 -5.27
CA VAL A 60 -15.53 2.84 -6.07
C VAL A 60 -15.44 1.40 -5.54
N GLY A 61 -14.43 1.09 -4.73
CA GLY A 61 -14.23 -0.25 -4.17
C GLY A 61 -13.34 -0.25 -2.94
N PHE A 62 -13.42 -1.33 -2.17
CA PHE A 62 -12.57 -1.60 -1.01
C PHE A 62 -12.38 -3.10 -0.87
N GLY A 63 -11.20 -3.53 -0.41
CA GLY A 63 -10.89 -4.93 -0.18
C GLY A 63 -9.94 -5.06 1.01
N MET A 64 -10.17 -6.08 1.83
CA MET A 64 -9.37 -6.33 3.03
C MET A 64 -9.18 -7.83 3.21
N SER A 65 -7.98 -8.19 3.64
CA SER A 65 -7.61 -9.55 4.00
C SER A 65 -6.63 -9.54 5.16
N ALA A 66 -6.33 -10.71 5.70
CA ALA A 66 -5.26 -10.89 6.67
C ALA A 66 -4.35 -12.04 6.26
N ASP A 67 -3.08 -11.95 6.68
CA ASP A 67 -2.14 -13.07 6.66
C ASP A 67 -2.21 -13.78 8.02
N ALA A 68 -2.28 -15.12 8.00
CA ALA A 68 -2.54 -15.93 9.20
C ALA A 68 -1.31 -16.73 9.68
N GLU A 69 -0.11 -16.40 9.18
CA GLU A 69 1.09 -17.22 9.37
C GLU A 69 2.13 -16.59 10.31
N HIS A 70 2.44 -15.30 10.14
CA HIS A 70 3.47 -14.62 10.93
C HIS A 70 2.98 -13.26 11.46
N ILE A 71 3.41 -12.89 12.67
CA ILE A 71 2.89 -11.70 13.38
C ILE A 71 3.27 -10.36 12.70
N THR A 72 4.40 -10.32 11.98
CA THR A 72 4.95 -9.08 11.40
C THR A 72 5.49 -9.23 9.98
N ALA A 73 5.60 -10.46 9.48
CA ALA A 73 6.13 -10.71 8.15
C ALA A 73 4.93 -11.00 7.24
N PRO A 74 4.83 -10.33 6.08
CA PRO A 74 3.83 -10.69 5.10
C PRO A 74 4.13 -12.08 4.54
N CYS A 75 3.13 -12.75 3.97
CA CYS A 75 3.39 -13.93 3.14
C CYS A 75 4.37 -13.55 2.01
N GLU A 76 5.41 -14.37 1.78
CA GLU A 76 6.49 -14.04 0.83
C GLU A 76 5.98 -13.82 -0.60
N ASP A 77 4.91 -14.53 -0.98
CA ASP A 77 4.24 -14.43 -2.27
C ASP A 77 3.24 -13.26 -2.36
N GLY A 78 3.02 -12.54 -1.25
CA GLY A 78 2.08 -11.43 -1.16
C GLY A 78 0.61 -11.84 -1.29
N ALA A 79 0.26 -13.12 -1.08
CA ALA A 79 -1.08 -13.64 -1.36
C ALA A 79 -2.19 -12.90 -0.61
N GLY A 80 -1.96 -12.42 0.62
CA GLY A 80 -2.89 -11.55 1.34
C GLY A 80 -3.20 -10.27 0.58
N ALA A 81 -2.18 -9.46 0.33
CA ALA A 81 -2.33 -8.22 -0.43
C ALA A 81 -2.96 -8.46 -1.81
N ALA A 82 -2.58 -9.53 -2.52
CA ALA A 82 -3.17 -9.88 -3.81
C ALA A 82 -4.68 -10.15 -3.70
N ARG A 83 -5.12 -10.89 -2.67
CA ARG A 83 -6.55 -11.12 -2.39
C ARG A 83 -7.29 -9.80 -2.13
N ALA A 84 -6.72 -8.91 -1.33
CA ALA A 84 -7.33 -7.60 -1.06
C ALA A 84 -7.47 -6.75 -2.34
N ILE A 85 -6.46 -6.74 -3.22
CA ILE A 85 -6.53 -6.04 -4.52
C ILE A 85 -7.63 -6.64 -5.39
N LEU A 86 -7.68 -7.97 -5.53
CA LEU A 86 -8.69 -8.64 -6.35
C LEU A 86 -10.13 -8.40 -5.84
N MET A 87 -10.34 -8.43 -4.52
CA MET A 87 -11.64 -8.08 -3.91
C MET A 87 -12.02 -6.62 -4.22
N THR A 88 -11.05 -5.71 -4.18
CA THR A 88 -11.27 -4.29 -4.49
C THR A 88 -11.71 -4.10 -5.95
N LEU A 89 -11.00 -4.74 -6.89
CA LEU A 89 -11.33 -4.70 -8.32
C LEU A 89 -12.71 -5.28 -8.60
N GLN A 90 -13.03 -6.42 -7.99
CA GLN A 90 -14.33 -7.06 -8.10
C GLN A 90 -15.45 -6.17 -7.55
N GLN A 91 -15.25 -5.55 -6.39
CA GLN A 91 -16.24 -4.65 -5.80
C GLN A 91 -16.43 -3.38 -6.64
N ALA A 92 -15.34 -2.86 -7.23
CA ALA A 92 -15.37 -1.69 -8.08
C ALA A 92 -15.90 -1.95 -9.50
N ASP A 93 -16.03 -3.22 -9.90
CA ASP A 93 -16.30 -3.64 -11.28
C ASP A 93 -15.30 -3.04 -12.29
N ILE A 94 -14.02 -3.06 -11.92
CA ILE A 94 -12.91 -2.51 -12.71
C ILE A 94 -11.97 -3.65 -13.13
N ALA A 95 -11.58 -3.67 -14.40
CA ALA A 95 -10.57 -4.57 -14.89
C ALA A 95 -9.16 -4.10 -14.52
N ALA A 96 -8.25 -5.05 -14.25
CA ALA A 96 -6.87 -4.75 -13.85
C ALA A 96 -6.14 -3.73 -14.75
N HIS A 97 -6.36 -3.78 -16.07
CA HIS A 97 -5.69 -2.90 -17.04
C HIS A 97 -6.20 -1.45 -17.02
N GLU A 98 -7.32 -1.17 -16.34
CA GLU A 98 -7.85 0.18 -16.16
C GLU A 98 -7.14 0.90 -15.00
N VAL A 99 -6.41 0.18 -14.14
CA VAL A 99 -5.60 0.77 -13.07
C VAL A 99 -4.34 1.39 -13.66
N ASN A 100 -4.25 2.73 -13.64
CA ASN A 100 -3.10 3.44 -14.19
C ASN A 100 -2.04 3.83 -13.15
N TYR A 101 -2.41 3.87 -11.87
CA TYR A 101 -1.54 4.31 -10.79
C TYR A 101 -1.81 3.54 -9.52
N ILE A 102 -0.74 3.23 -8.79
CA ILE A 102 -0.76 2.54 -7.50
C ILE A 102 0.00 3.42 -6.51
N ASN A 103 -0.69 3.86 -5.47
CA ASN A 103 -0.02 4.40 -4.29
C ASN A 103 0.34 3.22 -3.38
N ALA A 104 1.55 2.69 -3.57
CA ALA A 104 2.03 1.52 -2.83
C ALA A 104 2.28 1.86 -1.35
N HIS A 105 2.23 0.83 -0.50
CA HIS A 105 2.63 0.92 0.89
C HIS A 105 4.11 1.28 1.01
N GLY A 106 4.99 0.62 0.24
CA GLY A 106 6.36 1.03 -0.04
C GLY A 106 7.15 1.38 1.22
N THR A 107 7.43 0.39 2.06
CA THR A 107 8.06 0.64 3.38
C THR A 107 9.58 0.66 3.33
N SER A 108 10.20 0.46 2.17
CA SER A 108 11.66 0.35 2.05
C SER A 108 12.23 -0.84 2.84
N THR A 109 11.39 -1.82 3.22
CA THR A 109 11.84 -3.03 3.90
C THR A 109 12.01 -4.16 2.88
N LEU A 110 12.96 -5.07 3.15
CA LEU A 110 13.33 -6.10 2.19
C LEU A 110 12.15 -7.02 1.84
N LEU A 111 11.50 -7.58 2.87
CA LEU A 111 10.40 -8.52 2.68
C LEU A 111 9.15 -7.82 2.13
N ASN A 112 8.71 -6.71 2.75
CA ASN A 112 7.44 -6.07 2.38
C ASN A 112 7.43 -5.58 0.93
N ASP A 113 8.46 -4.87 0.49
CA ASP A 113 8.47 -4.31 -0.87
C ASP A 113 8.53 -5.42 -1.93
N SER A 114 9.18 -6.54 -1.61
CA SER A 114 9.22 -7.73 -2.49
C SER A 114 7.85 -8.41 -2.57
N SER A 115 7.23 -8.68 -1.41
CA SER A 115 5.89 -9.29 -1.35
C SER A 115 4.81 -8.38 -1.95
N GLU A 116 4.92 -7.07 -1.76
CA GLU A 116 4.02 -6.07 -2.34
C GLU A 116 4.12 -6.07 -3.88
N THR A 117 5.34 -6.13 -4.42
CA THR A 117 5.55 -6.24 -5.87
C THR A 117 4.97 -7.55 -6.42
N ALA A 118 5.16 -8.67 -5.71
CA ALA A 118 4.58 -9.97 -6.09
C ALA A 118 3.05 -9.92 -6.08
N ALA A 119 2.45 -9.34 -5.04
CA ALA A 119 1.01 -9.16 -4.92
C ALA A 119 0.42 -8.33 -6.07
N ILE A 120 1.04 -7.19 -6.36
CA ILE A 120 0.60 -6.30 -7.44
C ILE A 120 0.69 -7.02 -8.80
N LYS A 121 1.82 -7.69 -9.09
CA LYS A 121 1.98 -8.42 -10.36
C LYS A 121 1.01 -9.59 -10.50
N SER A 122 0.70 -10.27 -9.39
CA SER A 122 -0.27 -11.35 -9.36
C SER A 122 -1.69 -10.85 -9.66
N ALA A 123 -2.09 -9.72 -9.07
CA ALA A 123 -3.45 -9.19 -9.21
C ALA A 123 -3.66 -8.35 -10.49
N LEU A 124 -2.66 -7.55 -10.88
CA LEU A 124 -2.78 -6.58 -12.00
C LEU A 124 -2.07 -7.03 -13.28
N GLY A 125 -1.30 -8.11 -13.23
CA GLY A 125 -0.55 -8.67 -14.35
C GLY A 125 0.95 -8.39 -14.29
N ALA A 126 1.73 -9.19 -15.02
CA ALA A 126 3.20 -9.21 -14.93
C ALA A 126 3.90 -7.89 -15.29
N SER A 127 3.25 -7.05 -16.09
CA SER A 127 3.74 -5.73 -16.51
C SER A 127 3.41 -4.61 -15.51
N ALA A 128 2.65 -4.90 -14.44
CA ALA A 128 2.45 -3.95 -13.35
C ALA A 128 3.77 -3.84 -12.56
N CYS A 129 4.26 -2.62 -12.34
CA CYS A 129 5.54 -2.25 -11.70
C CYS A 129 6.79 -2.35 -12.60
#